data_AF-A0ABD2LMI6-F1
#
_entry.id   AF-A0ABD2LMI6-F1
#
_cell.length_a   1.000
_cell.length_b   1.000
_cell.length_c   1.000
_cell.angle_alpha   90.00
_cell.angle_beta   90.00
_cell.angle_gamma   90.00
#
_symmetry.space_group_name_H-M   'P 1'
#
loop_
_entity.id
_entity.type
_entity.pdbx_description
1 polymer ?
#
loop_
_entity_poly.entity_id
_entity_poly.type
_entity_poly.pdbx_seq_one_letter_code
_entity_poly.pdbx_strand_id
1 'polypeptide(L)'
;MEILNDSGDRIVETIRRHIENNEKAQRFFTVFSLRLRFCLRWLNTKNSVLNKKFNFSTLLGIFFCVYVVQHLLLLILPIRPSSSFVKPITRDVIIYATFSYKNSTSFGISSHDTFVLLMLADRSDNFPYMRCARQKAEMESVLAQVEHYDYTGLCHLIMFIAVCNFPSPSAADERRRVDGAGDRSDQWQEEAVLVDLGPQVLADQQLRQTYLDPNYHELVVRKADQTPRNFLICVSRVFAFEKWQLLLTAMEVYKSMGVDLVVLHIVSALSAVFKLIKAYEAEGRLAVRMGFKLPILKEMNFDPELQIEYSGQLAMAHECFYEFRESAKFISMLDLDDLLVTTQFTSIGDALNAALVQHPMAPFFYVNKLESGILLPRHKQMSSRNFMHNFRELIFTKKFYNSEKLVLRPPQIDAFWVHLTRHYKGKDKPVQLSTDYLTILHLSKDIEANSTKGYNDKLLTQFDGQLGNGSAFLNDSKIIKIIDRMPKRFYYFGAIRHCSRFINNYPNDILTIPSPCLSYKLCDLPKAKVECTVTKSKYYRSTIMPTKIYRVHVLKRTIFVKRKGGCFARKLIF
;
A
#
# COMPACT_ATOMS: atom_id res chain seq x y z
N MET A 1 21.37 -59.64 -12.45
CA MET A 1 21.55 -58.66 -13.54
C MET A 1 20.22 -58.16 -14.10
N GLU A 2 19.20 -59.00 -14.33
CA GLU A 2 17.86 -58.53 -14.77
C GLU A 2 17.12 -57.71 -13.70
N ILE A 3 17.30 -58.03 -12.42
CA ILE A 3 16.64 -57.37 -11.28
C ILE A 3 17.01 -55.87 -11.14
N LEU A 4 18.22 -55.45 -11.55
CA LEU A 4 18.68 -54.06 -11.45
C LEU A 4 18.25 -53.17 -12.62
N ASN A 5 18.00 -53.73 -13.80
CA ASN A 5 17.44 -52.99 -14.94
C ASN A 5 15.91 -52.82 -14.76
N ASP A 6 15.20 -53.85 -14.31
CA ASP A 6 13.75 -53.80 -14.12
C ASP A 6 13.31 -52.85 -12.98
N SER A 7 14.17 -52.67 -11.96
CA SER A 7 13.93 -51.72 -10.87
C SER A 7 14.26 -50.26 -11.23
N GLY A 8 15.24 -50.02 -12.10
CA GLY A 8 15.57 -48.68 -12.60
C GLY A 8 14.47 -48.08 -13.48
N ASP A 9 13.90 -48.86 -14.39
CA ASP A 9 12.82 -48.40 -15.26
C ASP A 9 11.50 -48.19 -14.50
N ARG A 10 11.19 -49.01 -13.48
CA ARG A 10 10.02 -48.80 -12.59
C ARG A 10 10.12 -47.52 -11.75
N ILE A 11 11.31 -47.15 -11.26
CA ILE A 11 11.53 -45.91 -10.51
C ILE A 11 11.34 -44.68 -11.42
N VAL A 12 11.88 -44.74 -12.64
CA VAL A 12 11.71 -43.67 -13.64
C VAL A 12 10.24 -43.50 -14.03
N GLU A 13 9.50 -44.60 -14.21
CA GLU A 13 8.08 -44.57 -14.54
C GLU A 13 7.20 -44.03 -13.38
N THR A 14 7.56 -44.35 -12.14
CA THR A 14 6.84 -43.86 -10.95
C THR A 14 7.02 -42.35 -10.76
N ILE A 15 8.23 -41.84 -10.97
CA ILE A 15 8.52 -40.40 -10.86
C ILE A 15 7.89 -39.63 -12.04
N ARG A 16 7.86 -40.22 -13.24
CA ARG A 16 7.19 -39.64 -14.43
C ARG A 16 5.71 -39.35 -14.15
N ARG A 17 4.97 -40.30 -13.58
CA ARG A 17 3.55 -40.13 -13.21
C ARG A 17 3.31 -39.06 -12.15
N HIS A 18 4.28 -38.76 -11.28
CA HIS A 18 4.16 -37.71 -10.26
C HIS A 18 4.39 -36.29 -10.82
N ILE A 19 4.98 -36.17 -12.01
CA ILE A 19 5.43 -34.89 -12.60
C ILE A 19 4.54 -34.45 -13.78
N GLU A 20 3.49 -35.21 -14.12
CA GLU A 20 2.68 -35.06 -15.34
C GLU A 20 2.08 -33.66 -15.58
N ASN A 21 1.90 -32.82 -14.55
CA ASN A 21 1.27 -31.50 -14.68
C ASN A 21 2.25 -30.29 -14.70
N ASN A 22 3.57 -30.50 -14.80
CA ASN A 22 4.54 -29.40 -14.78
C ASN A 22 5.58 -29.50 -15.90
N GLU A 23 5.42 -28.67 -16.94
CA GLU A 23 6.22 -28.67 -18.17
C GLU A 23 7.72 -28.37 -17.92
N LYS A 24 8.05 -27.56 -16.90
CA LYS A 24 9.45 -27.31 -16.48
C LYS A 24 10.06 -28.51 -15.77
N ALA A 25 9.28 -29.18 -14.92
CA ALA A 25 9.72 -30.37 -14.20
C ALA A 25 9.91 -31.57 -15.15
N GLN A 26 9.09 -31.69 -16.21
CA GLN A 26 9.28 -32.70 -17.26
C GLN A 26 10.61 -32.54 -18.02
N ARG A 27 10.99 -31.31 -18.40
CA ARG A 27 12.29 -31.06 -19.06
C ARG A 27 13.47 -31.40 -18.17
N PHE A 28 13.38 -31.08 -16.88
CA PHE A 28 14.41 -31.42 -15.88
C PHE A 28 14.51 -32.95 -15.68
N PHE A 29 13.37 -33.62 -15.63
CA PHE A 29 13.28 -35.08 -15.48
C PHE A 29 13.88 -35.84 -16.67
N THR A 30 13.68 -35.36 -17.90
CA THR A 30 14.27 -35.99 -19.10
C THR A 30 15.80 -35.96 -19.05
N VAL A 31 16.41 -34.81 -18.76
CA VAL A 31 17.87 -34.67 -18.63
C VAL A 31 18.41 -35.51 -17.46
N PHE A 32 17.66 -35.59 -16.35
CA PHE A 32 18.04 -36.35 -15.17
C PHE A 32 17.97 -37.87 -15.39
N SER A 33 16.93 -38.37 -16.06
CA SER A 33 16.75 -39.79 -16.37
C SER A 33 17.87 -40.34 -17.27
N LEU A 34 18.35 -39.53 -18.22
CA LEU A 34 19.50 -39.83 -19.07
C LEU A 34 20.80 -39.98 -18.26
N ARG A 35 21.02 -39.10 -17.29
CA ARG A 35 22.21 -39.13 -16.41
C ARG A 35 22.19 -40.33 -15.46
N LEU A 36 21.03 -40.70 -14.91
CA LEU A 36 20.88 -41.88 -14.04
C LEU A 36 21.11 -43.18 -14.81
N ARG A 37 20.53 -43.31 -16.02
CA ARG A 37 20.78 -44.45 -16.93
C ARG A 37 22.26 -44.56 -17.30
N PHE A 38 22.94 -43.43 -17.52
CA PHE A 38 24.37 -43.40 -17.81
C PHE A 38 25.22 -43.86 -16.60
N CYS A 39 24.93 -43.39 -15.38
CA CYS A 39 25.61 -43.85 -14.16
C CYS A 39 25.45 -45.35 -13.95
N LEU A 40 24.23 -45.88 -14.09
CA LEU A 40 23.94 -47.30 -13.91
C LEU A 40 24.64 -48.16 -14.96
N ARG A 41 24.67 -47.74 -16.23
CA ARG A 41 25.45 -48.44 -17.29
C ARG A 41 26.96 -48.37 -17.06
N TRP A 42 27.49 -47.25 -16.59
CA TRP A 42 28.92 -47.09 -16.30
C TRP A 42 29.38 -47.95 -15.11
N LEU A 43 28.59 -48.01 -14.04
CA LEU A 43 28.84 -48.91 -12.90
C LEU A 43 28.80 -50.39 -13.33
N ASN A 44 27.90 -50.76 -14.23
CA ASN A 44 27.77 -52.14 -14.71
C ASN A 44 28.95 -52.57 -15.61
N THR A 45 29.51 -51.65 -16.39
CA THR A 45 30.66 -51.92 -17.28
C THR A 45 32.00 -51.96 -16.56
N LYS A 46 32.13 -51.30 -15.40
CA LYS A 46 33.36 -51.30 -14.58
C LYS A 46 33.42 -52.47 -13.58
N ASN A 47 32.30 -53.13 -13.30
CA ASN A 47 32.23 -54.27 -12.38
C ASN A 47 32.88 -55.56 -12.95
N SER A 48 33.11 -55.66 -14.26
CA SER A 48 33.83 -56.79 -14.87
C SER A 48 35.37 -56.63 -14.84
N VAL A 49 35.88 -55.51 -14.34
CA VAL A 49 37.34 -55.23 -14.23
C VAL A 49 37.65 -54.67 -12.83
N LEU A 50 37.26 -55.41 -11.79
CA LEU A 50 37.64 -55.11 -10.41
C LEU A 50 38.72 -56.09 -9.94
N ASN A 51 39.88 -56.00 -10.58
CA ASN A 51 41.13 -56.51 -10.01
C ASN A 51 42.32 -55.78 -10.63
N LYS A 52 42.53 -54.51 -10.25
CA LYS A 52 43.81 -53.80 -10.05
C LYS A 52 43.64 -52.26 -10.07
N LYS A 53 44.24 -51.62 -9.04
CA LYS A 53 44.52 -50.19 -8.82
C LYS A 53 43.46 -49.15 -9.23
N PHE A 54 42.86 -48.50 -8.23
CA PHE A 54 42.00 -47.34 -8.41
C PHE A 54 42.77 -46.13 -8.98
N ASN A 55 42.44 -45.73 -10.20
CA ASN A 55 42.83 -44.44 -10.79
C ASN A 55 41.82 -43.36 -10.36
N PHE A 56 42.29 -42.12 -10.21
CA PHE A 56 41.52 -40.89 -9.96
C PHE A 56 40.22 -40.76 -10.78
N SER A 57 40.23 -41.19 -12.05
CA SER A 57 39.02 -41.20 -12.91
C SER A 57 37.90 -42.11 -12.37
N THR A 58 38.26 -43.25 -11.77
CA THR A 58 37.29 -44.17 -11.15
C THR A 58 36.73 -43.59 -9.86
N LEU A 59 37.56 -42.88 -9.08
CA LEU A 59 37.12 -42.19 -7.86
C LEU A 59 36.14 -41.05 -8.18
N LEU A 60 36.41 -40.27 -9.24
CA LEU A 60 35.55 -39.17 -9.67
C LEU A 60 34.18 -39.67 -10.17
N GLY A 61 34.16 -40.80 -10.89
CA GLY A 61 32.93 -41.45 -11.34
C GLY A 61 32.08 -41.99 -10.19
N ILE A 62 32.71 -42.56 -9.15
CA ILE A 62 32.02 -43.01 -7.93
C ILE A 62 31.45 -41.79 -7.18
N PHE A 63 32.23 -40.72 -7.01
CA PHE A 63 31.75 -39.47 -6.39
C PHE A 63 30.55 -38.88 -7.13
N PHE A 64 30.56 -38.90 -8.47
CA PHE A 64 29.44 -38.42 -9.28
C PHE A 64 28.20 -39.29 -9.11
N CYS A 65 28.31 -40.63 -9.10
CA CYS A 65 27.16 -41.49 -8.88
C CYS A 65 26.64 -41.41 -7.42
N VAL A 66 27.51 -41.29 -6.43
CA VAL A 66 27.10 -41.05 -5.02
C VAL A 66 26.36 -39.71 -4.92
N TYR A 67 26.85 -38.65 -5.54
CA TYR A 67 26.19 -37.34 -5.56
C TYR A 67 24.80 -37.39 -6.20
N VAL A 68 24.65 -38.10 -7.32
CA VAL A 68 23.35 -38.28 -8.00
C VAL A 68 22.37 -39.11 -7.17
N VAL A 69 22.84 -40.18 -6.51
CA VAL A 69 22.01 -41.01 -5.61
C VAL A 69 21.64 -40.28 -4.32
N GLN A 70 22.53 -39.43 -3.80
CA GLN A 70 22.29 -38.63 -2.59
C GLN A 70 21.25 -37.53 -2.85
N HIS A 71 21.27 -36.90 -4.03
CA HIS A 71 20.20 -36.01 -4.49
C HIS A 71 18.88 -36.75 -4.75
N LEU A 72 18.95 -37.99 -5.24
CA LEU A 72 17.78 -38.86 -5.41
C LEU A 72 17.14 -39.22 -4.05
N LEU A 73 17.94 -39.51 -3.03
CA LEU A 73 17.47 -39.75 -1.66
C LEU A 73 16.85 -38.50 -1.03
N LEU A 74 17.37 -37.30 -1.32
CA LEU A 74 16.76 -36.04 -0.87
C LEU A 74 15.41 -35.73 -1.56
N LEU A 75 15.17 -36.28 -2.75
CA LEU A 75 13.92 -36.11 -3.51
C LEU A 75 12.90 -37.23 -3.28
N ILE A 76 13.34 -38.44 -2.90
CA ILE A 76 12.48 -39.63 -2.72
C ILE A 76 12.21 -39.93 -1.25
N LEU A 77 13.02 -39.45 -0.29
CA LEU A 77 12.64 -39.58 1.12
C LEU A 77 11.31 -38.87 1.30
N PRO A 78 10.23 -39.60 1.66
CA PRO A 78 9.02 -38.93 2.09
C PRO A 78 9.47 -38.12 3.30
N ILE A 79 9.23 -36.80 3.25
CA ILE A 79 9.06 -36.06 4.48
C ILE A 79 7.92 -36.80 5.17
N ARG A 80 8.25 -37.81 6.01
CA ARG A 80 7.33 -38.30 7.01
C ARG A 80 6.90 -37.03 7.71
N PRO A 81 5.61 -36.66 7.70
CA PRO A 81 5.17 -35.69 8.68
C PRO A 81 5.48 -36.38 10.00
N SER A 82 6.57 -35.97 10.65
CA SER A 82 6.68 -36.20 12.07
C SER A 82 5.37 -35.66 12.61
N SER A 83 4.63 -36.52 13.30
CA SER A 83 3.47 -36.18 14.10
C SER A 83 3.84 -35.26 15.28
N SER A 84 4.91 -34.46 15.15
CA SER A 84 5.13 -33.26 15.92
C SER A 84 4.17 -32.20 15.40
N PHE A 85 3.03 -32.08 16.07
CA PHE A 85 2.18 -30.88 16.13
C PHE A 85 2.73 -29.73 15.28
N VAL A 86 2.35 -29.65 14.01
CA VAL A 86 2.39 -28.38 13.30
C VAL A 86 1.33 -27.55 14.02
N LYS A 87 1.77 -26.78 15.03
CA LYS A 87 0.89 -25.81 15.67
C LYS A 87 0.23 -25.04 14.52
N PRO A 88 -1.11 -24.97 14.46
CA PRO A 88 -1.76 -24.17 13.44
C PRO A 88 -1.16 -22.77 13.53
N ILE A 89 -0.54 -22.31 12.45
CA ILE A 89 -0.01 -20.96 12.36
C ILE A 89 -1.22 -20.06 12.54
N THR A 90 -1.29 -19.36 13.67
CA THR A 90 -2.34 -18.40 13.91
C THR A 90 -2.30 -17.36 12.80
N ARG A 91 -3.43 -17.12 12.15
CA ARG A 91 -3.60 -16.21 11.03
C ARG A 91 -4.18 -14.90 11.54
N ASP A 92 -3.71 -13.78 11.01
CA ASP A 92 -4.08 -12.45 11.49
C ASP A 92 -4.81 -11.68 10.39
N VAL A 93 -6.02 -11.21 10.69
CA VAL A 93 -6.82 -10.33 9.83
C VAL A 93 -6.86 -8.97 10.49
N ILE A 94 -6.40 -7.93 9.78
CA ILE A 94 -6.30 -6.56 10.28
C ILE A 94 -7.29 -5.70 9.52
N ILE A 95 -8.38 -5.29 10.17
CA ILE A 95 -9.37 -4.36 9.62
C ILE A 95 -8.96 -2.95 10.03
N TYR A 96 -8.57 -2.12 9.06
CA TYR A 96 -7.96 -0.82 9.33
C TYR A 96 -8.87 0.37 9.01
N ALA A 97 -9.87 0.20 8.15
CA ALA A 97 -10.85 1.25 7.86
C ALA A 97 -12.20 0.64 7.50
N THR A 98 -13.27 1.36 7.83
CA THR A 98 -14.63 1.05 7.38
C THR A 98 -15.35 2.35 7.08
N PHE A 99 -15.93 2.47 5.89
CA PHE A 99 -16.66 3.65 5.43
C PHE A 99 -18.11 3.32 5.17
N SER A 100 -19.01 4.22 5.57
CA SER A 100 -20.43 4.18 5.24
C SER A 100 -20.77 5.19 4.16
N TYR A 101 -21.51 4.75 3.15
CA TYR A 101 -22.03 5.55 2.05
C TYR A 101 -23.54 5.40 2.03
N LYS A 102 -24.26 6.52 2.03
CA LYS A 102 -25.72 6.51 1.90
C LYS A 102 -26.11 6.57 0.43
N ASN A 103 -27.01 5.68 0.01
CA ASN A 103 -27.54 5.62 -1.36
C ASN A 103 -26.44 5.66 -2.45
N SER A 104 -25.35 4.90 -2.27
CA SER A 104 -24.26 4.93 -3.25
C SER A 104 -24.68 4.25 -4.56
N THR A 105 -24.33 4.89 -5.67
CA THR A 105 -24.53 4.36 -7.03
C THR A 105 -23.26 3.71 -7.60
N SER A 106 -22.10 3.94 -6.98
CA SER A 106 -20.81 3.50 -7.54
C SER A 106 -20.39 2.09 -7.10
N PHE A 107 -21.14 1.47 -6.19
CA PHE A 107 -20.87 0.14 -5.60
C PHE A 107 -21.91 -0.94 -5.95
N GLY A 108 -22.89 -0.64 -6.83
CA GLY A 108 -23.95 -1.58 -7.20
C GLY A 108 -25.31 -0.89 -7.40
N ILE A 109 -26.38 -1.68 -7.44
CA ILE A 109 -27.77 -1.24 -7.70
C ILE A 109 -28.12 -0.01 -6.85
N SER A 110 -28.56 1.07 -7.50
CA SER A 110 -28.97 2.32 -6.86
C SER A 110 -29.97 2.07 -5.73
N SER A 111 -29.85 2.79 -4.60
CA SER A 111 -30.70 2.71 -3.39
C SER A 111 -30.27 1.73 -2.27
N HIS A 112 -28.96 1.62 -1.99
CA HIS A 112 -28.46 0.86 -0.84
C HIS A 112 -27.59 1.73 0.07
N ASP A 113 -27.66 1.47 1.37
CA ASP A 113 -26.64 1.91 2.33
C ASP A 113 -25.46 0.94 2.22
N THR A 114 -24.31 1.45 1.78
CA THR A 114 -23.13 0.64 1.50
C THR A 114 -22.09 0.83 2.60
N PHE A 115 -21.54 -0.27 3.10
CA PHE A 115 -20.33 -0.26 3.91
C PHE A 115 -19.17 -0.84 3.11
N VAL A 116 -18.03 -0.15 3.12
CA VAL A 116 -16.78 -0.63 2.54
C VAL A 116 -15.78 -0.85 3.66
N LEU A 117 -15.29 -2.08 3.79
CA LEU A 117 -14.31 -2.49 4.78
C LEU A 117 -12.97 -2.72 4.08
N LEU A 118 -11.92 -2.10 4.59
CA LEU A 118 -10.55 -2.30 4.12
C LEU A 118 -9.78 -3.14 5.14
N MET A 119 -9.21 -4.25 4.68
CA MET A 119 -8.51 -5.20 5.54
C MET A 119 -7.21 -5.72 4.92
N LEU A 120 -6.32 -6.17 5.78
CA LEU A 120 -5.10 -6.89 5.43
C LEU A 120 -5.18 -8.29 6.01
N ALA A 121 -4.85 -9.30 5.21
CA ALA A 121 -4.79 -10.69 5.63
C ALA A 121 -3.68 -11.41 4.85
N ASP A 122 -3.39 -12.66 5.21
CA ASP A 122 -2.40 -13.44 4.47
C ASP A 122 -2.89 -13.66 3.03
N ARG A 123 -1.98 -13.60 2.06
CA ARG A 123 -2.32 -13.75 0.64
C ARG A 123 -2.99 -15.05 0.25
N SER A 124 -2.83 -16.10 1.05
CA SER A 124 -3.50 -17.38 0.84
C SER A 124 -4.88 -17.47 1.51
N ASP A 125 -5.31 -16.42 2.22
CA ASP A 125 -6.65 -16.31 2.78
C ASP A 125 -7.69 -16.02 1.68
N ASN A 126 -8.91 -16.48 1.91
CA ASN A 126 -10.07 -16.14 1.10
C ASN A 126 -11.32 -16.04 1.98
N PHE A 127 -12.21 -15.12 1.65
CA PHE A 127 -13.40 -14.82 2.45
C PHE A 127 -14.74 -14.87 1.68
N PRO A 128 -15.07 -15.95 0.96
CA PRO A 128 -16.25 -16.00 0.09
C PRO A 128 -17.58 -15.97 0.84
N TYR A 129 -17.59 -16.29 2.14
CA TYR A 129 -18.80 -16.29 2.97
C TYR A 129 -18.76 -15.21 4.06
N MET A 130 -17.90 -14.20 3.91
CA MET A 130 -17.88 -13.05 4.81
C MET A 130 -19.23 -12.35 4.80
N ARG A 131 -19.72 -11.94 5.98
CA ARG A 131 -20.99 -11.25 6.14
C ARG A 131 -20.77 -9.96 6.92
N CYS A 132 -21.47 -8.91 6.53
CA CYS A 132 -21.67 -7.74 7.38
C CYS A 132 -23.01 -7.86 8.07
N ALA A 133 -23.12 -7.35 9.29
CA ALA A 133 -24.40 -7.18 9.96
C ALA A 133 -24.53 -5.79 10.57
N ARG A 134 -25.77 -5.30 10.68
CA ARG A 134 -26.12 -4.10 11.45
C ARG A 134 -27.01 -4.49 12.61
N GLN A 135 -26.66 -4.02 13.80
CA GLN A 135 -27.45 -4.25 15.00
C GLN A 135 -28.49 -3.13 15.14
N LYS A 136 -29.75 -3.47 14.88
CA LYS A 136 -30.95 -2.64 15.17
C LYS A 136 -31.76 -3.30 16.30
N ALA A 137 -33.09 -3.24 16.24
CA ALA A 137 -33.97 -4.05 17.09
C ALA A 137 -33.83 -5.56 16.80
N GLU A 138 -33.61 -5.92 15.53
CA GLU A 138 -33.20 -7.25 15.08
C GLU A 138 -31.90 -7.14 14.28
N MET A 139 -31.14 -8.23 14.21
CA MET A 139 -29.89 -8.28 13.48
C MET A 139 -30.15 -8.51 12.00
N GLU A 140 -29.71 -7.58 11.17
CA GLU A 140 -29.80 -7.71 9.72
C GLU A 140 -28.43 -7.98 9.15
N SER A 141 -28.29 -9.05 8.36
CA SER A 141 -27.01 -9.48 7.79
C SER A 141 -27.05 -9.60 6.27
N VAL A 142 -25.97 -9.20 5.61
CA VAL A 142 -25.79 -9.31 4.15
C VAL A 142 -24.45 -9.97 3.83
N LEU A 143 -24.40 -10.71 2.73
CA LEU A 143 -23.15 -11.28 2.23
C LEU A 143 -22.25 -10.15 1.69
N ALA A 144 -20.97 -10.17 2.07
CA ALA A 144 -19.99 -9.23 1.58
C ALA A 144 -19.46 -9.64 0.20
N GLN A 145 -19.32 -8.68 -0.70
CA GLN A 145 -18.55 -8.84 -1.93
C GLN A 145 -17.09 -8.57 -1.59
N VAL A 146 -16.27 -9.62 -1.55
CA VAL A 146 -14.86 -9.50 -1.14
C VAL A 146 -13.95 -9.68 -2.34
N GLU A 147 -13.13 -8.67 -2.60
CA GLU A 147 -12.05 -8.72 -3.57
C GLU A 147 -10.70 -8.59 -2.87
N HIS A 148 -9.65 -9.18 -3.47
CA HIS A 148 -8.28 -9.04 -3.01
C HIS A 148 -7.39 -8.58 -4.13
N TYR A 149 -6.41 -7.76 -3.79
CA TYR A 149 -5.54 -7.12 -4.77
C TYR A 149 -4.07 -7.36 -4.40
N ASP A 150 -3.41 -8.15 -5.23
CA ASP A 150 -1.99 -8.46 -5.11
C ASP A 150 -1.21 -7.71 -6.19
N TYR A 151 -0.49 -6.67 -5.79
CA TYR A 151 0.19 -5.78 -6.72
C TYR A 151 1.63 -6.19 -7.04
N THR A 152 2.29 -6.94 -6.17
CA THR A 152 3.74 -7.17 -6.31
C THR A 152 4.17 -8.60 -6.01
N GLY A 153 3.31 -9.41 -5.39
CA GLY A 153 3.61 -10.80 -5.07
C GLY A 153 4.80 -11.05 -4.14
N LEU A 154 5.45 -10.01 -3.62
CA LEU A 154 6.64 -10.08 -2.75
C LEU A 154 6.28 -10.15 -1.26
N CYS A 155 5.09 -9.70 -0.88
CA CYS A 155 4.67 -9.56 0.51
C CYS A 155 3.69 -10.66 0.94
N HIS A 156 3.70 -11.00 2.22
CA HIS A 156 2.78 -11.99 2.77
C HIS A 156 1.38 -11.43 3.02
N LEU A 157 1.27 -10.17 3.44
CA LEU A 157 -0.02 -9.50 3.60
C LEU A 157 -0.41 -8.80 2.30
N ILE A 158 -1.65 -9.06 1.87
CA ILE A 158 -2.28 -8.33 0.76
C ILE A 158 -3.52 -7.61 1.27
N MET A 159 -4.04 -6.71 0.46
CA MET A 159 -5.23 -5.94 0.78
C MET A 159 -6.48 -6.63 0.24
N PHE A 160 -7.49 -6.72 1.09
CA PHE A 160 -8.84 -7.13 0.73
C PHE A 160 -9.78 -5.95 0.92
N ILE A 161 -10.76 -5.85 0.04
CA ILE A 161 -11.82 -4.85 0.06
C ILE A 161 -13.13 -5.61 0.10
N ALA A 162 -13.91 -5.42 1.16
CA ALA A 162 -15.21 -6.03 1.32
C ALA A 162 -16.30 -4.96 1.22
N VAL A 163 -17.22 -5.14 0.28
CA VAL A 163 -18.36 -4.25 0.05
C VAL A 163 -19.64 -4.93 0.52
N CYS A 164 -20.38 -4.27 1.40
CA CYS A 164 -21.62 -4.75 1.97
C CYS A 164 -22.74 -3.78 1.64
N ASN A 165 -23.69 -4.21 0.80
CA ASN A 165 -24.83 -3.40 0.38
C ASN A 165 -26.06 -3.81 1.21
N PHE A 166 -26.52 -2.92 2.09
CA PHE A 166 -27.74 -3.11 2.85
C PHE A 166 -28.92 -2.45 2.14
N PRO A 167 -30.10 -3.10 2.09
CA PRO A 167 -31.31 -2.47 1.58
C PRO A 167 -31.56 -1.13 2.28
N SER A 168 -31.83 -0.07 1.50
CA SER A 168 -32.21 1.22 2.06
C SER A 168 -33.50 1.06 2.88
N PRO A 169 -33.64 1.80 4.00
CA PRO A 169 -34.87 1.80 4.79
C PRO A 169 -36.08 2.16 3.92
N SER A 170 -37.24 1.55 4.18
CA SER A 170 -38.46 1.94 3.47
C SER A 170 -38.85 3.39 3.86
N ALA A 171 -39.53 4.12 2.98
CA ALA A 171 -40.03 5.47 3.28
C ALA A 171 -41.04 5.52 4.46
N ALA A 172 -41.57 4.36 4.88
CA ALA A 172 -42.40 4.20 6.07
C ALA A 172 -41.55 4.06 7.35
N ASP A 173 -40.38 3.42 7.28
CA ASP A 173 -39.43 3.31 8.40
C ASP A 173 -38.75 4.64 8.70
N GLU A 174 -38.47 5.46 7.69
CA GLU A 174 -37.99 6.83 7.89
C GLU A 174 -39.04 7.72 8.55
N ARG A 175 -40.31 7.60 8.16
CA ARG A 175 -41.41 8.37 8.79
C ARG A 175 -41.65 7.97 10.24
N ARG A 176 -41.64 6.67 10.58
CA ARG A 176 -41.71 6.23 11.99
C ARG A 176 -40.52 6.73 12.84
N ARG A 177 -39.33 6.88 12.25
CA ARG A 177 -38.17 7.48 12.94
C ARG A 177 -38.35 8.97 13.22
N VAL A 178 -39.04 9.69 12.33
CA VAL A 178 -39.33 11.13 12.50
C VAL A 178 -40.50 11.36 13.45
N ASP A 179 -41.58 10.58 13.34
CA ASP A 179 -42.79 10.75 14.15
C ASP A 179 -42.62 10.28 15.61
N GLY A 180 -41.60 9.44 15.89
CA GLY A 180 -41.19 9.05 17.24
C GLY A 180 -40.15 9.97 17.89
N ALA A 181 -39.59 10.93 17.13
CA ALA A 181 -38.59 11.88 17.61
C ALA A 181 -39.26 13.12 18.22
N GLY A 182 -39.98 12.93 19.32
CA GLY A 182 -40.32 14.03 20.21
C GLY A 182 -39.04 14.59 20.83
N ASP A 183 -38.66 15.80 20.44
CA ASP A 183 -37.77 16.73 21.14
C ASP A 183 -36.52 16.13 21.82
N ARG A 184 -35.78 15.29 21.08
CA ARG A 184 -34.42 14.85 21.44
C ARG A 184 -33.48 14.99 20.25
N SER A 185 -33.13 16.23 19.93
CA SER A 185 -31.91 16.49 19.16
C SER A 185 -30.70 15.93 19.93
N ASP A 186 -29.85 15.17 19.24
CA ASP A 186 -28.50 14.72 19.67
C ASP A 186 -28.29 13.30 20.22
N GLN A 187 -29.19 12.34 19.97
CA GLN A 187 -28.87 10.93 20.26
C GLN A 187 -29.26 9.98 19.12
N TRP A 188 -28.51 10.03 18.02
CA TRP A 188 -28.39 8.86 17.15
C TRP A 188 -27.70 7.77 17.99
N GLN A 189 -28.43 6.76 18.46
CA GLN A 189 -27.78 5.51 18.87
C GLN A 189 -27.09 4.97 17.63
N GLU A 190 -25.75 5.05 17.58
CA GLU A 190 -24.97 4.53 16.47
C GLU A 190 -25.27 3.04 16.32
N GLU A 191 -25.97 2.65 15.26
CA GLU A 191 -26.21 1.24 14.91
C GLU A 191 -24.85 0.54 14.84
N ALA A 192 -24.61 -0.45 15.70
CA ALA A 192 -23.35 -1.16 15.69
C ALA A 192 -23.23 -1.96 14.40
N VAL A 193 -22.14 -1.75 13.66
CA VAL A 193 -21.85 -2.53 12.44
C VAL A 193 -20.84 -3.60 12.79
N LEU A 194 -21.15 -4.81 12.36
CA LEU A 194 -20.45 -6.03 12.71
C LEU A 194 -19.96 -6.73 11.44
N VAL A 195 -18.87 -7.48 11.56
CA VAL A 195 -18.40 -8.39 10.51
C VAL A 195 -18.24 -9.80 11.05
N ASP A 196 -18.69 -10.78 10.30
CA ASP A 196 -18.37 -12.20 10.48
C ASP A 196 -17.49 -12.62 9.29
N LEU A 197 -16.31 -13.18 9.58
CA LEU A 197 -15.42 -13.65 8.52
C LEU A 197 -15.99 -14.89 7.79
N GLY A 198 -17.00 -15.56 8.34
CA GLY A 198 -17.67 -16.71 7.75
C GLY A 198 -17.04 -18.06 8.10
N PRO A 199 -17.74 -19.18 7.90
CA PRO A 199 -17.33 -20.50 8.39
C PRO A 199 -16.01 -21.00 7.79
N GLN A 200 -15.60 -20.56 6.60
CA GLN A 200 -14.37 -21.02 5.94
C GLN A 200 -13.09 -20.77 6.77
N VAL A 201 -13.13 -19.82 7.70
CA VAL A 201 -12.02 -19.53 8.61
C VAL A 201 -11.86 -20.61 9.71
N LEU A 202 -12.84 -21.49 9.87
CA LEU A 202 -12.72 -22.66 10.73
C LEU A 202 -11.88 -23.72 10.03
N ALA A 203 -10.90 -24.31 10.74
CA ALA A 203 -10.09 -25.38 10.16
C ALA A 203 -10.86 -26.66 9.89
N ASP A 204 -11.82 -26.98 10.75
CA ASP A 204 -12.51 -28.27 10.74
C ASP A 204 -13.81 -28.20 9.94
N GLN A 205 -14.01 -29.15 9.02
CA GLN A 205 -15.17 -29.19 8.14
C GLN A 205 -16.49 -29.44 8.90
N GLN A 206 -16.46 -30.23 9.97
CA GLN A 206 -17.64 -30.50 10.79
C GLN A 206 -18.06 -29.24 11.57
N LEU A 207 -17.09 -28.47 12.08
CA LEU A 207 -17.34 -27.15 12.66
C LEU A 207 -17.93 -26.17 11.63
N ARG A 208 -17.50 -26.22 10.36
CA ARG A 208 -18.10 -25.39 9.30
C ARG A 208 -19.56 -25.72 9.07
N GLN A 209 -19.90 -27.00 9.04
CA GLN A 209 -21.28 -27.47 8.83
C GLN A 209 -22.19 -27.17 10.02
N THR A 210 -21.62 -27.02 11.21
CA THR A 210 -22.32 -26.72 12.47
C THR A 210 -22.18 -25.27 12.91
N TYR A 211 -21.68 -24.38 12.03
CA TYR A 211 -21.57 -22.94 12.26
C TYR A 211 -22.96 -22.28 12.23
N LEU A 212 -23.72 -22.49 13.30
CA LEU A 212 -25.08 -21.98 13.47
C LEU A 212 -25.07 -20.53 13.95
N ASP A 213 -24.07 -20.15 14.76
CA ASP A 213 -23.94 -18.82 15.35
C ASP A 213 -22.76 -18.04 14.71
N PRO A 214 -23.02 -16.89 14.06
CA PRO A 214 -21.95 -16.07 13.49
C PRO A 214 -21.05 -15.46 14.58
N ASN A 215 -19.74 -15.45 14.35
CA ASN A 215 -18.75 -14.80 15.22
C ASN A 215 -18.53 -13.35 14.79
N TYR A 216 -19.47 -12.49 15.20
CA TYR A 216 -19.41 -11.08 14.86
C TYR A 216 -18.29 -10.31 15.58
N HIS A 217 -17.68 -9.40 14.85
CA HIS A 217 -16.69 -8.45 15.34
C HIS A 217 -17.15 -7.02 15.06
N GLU A 218 -17.22 -6.21 16.11
CA GLU A 218 -17.67 -4.83 16.01
C GLU A 218 -16.63 -3.92 15.33
N LEU A 219 -17.08 -3.26 14.26
CA LEU A 219 -16.30 -2.34 13.43
C LEU A 219 -16.32 -0.91 13.99
N VAL A 220 -15.36 -0.11 13.57
CA VAL A 220 -15.43 1.36 13.72
C VAL A 220 -15.73 1.95 12.37
N VAL A 221 -16.96 2.42 12.21
CA VAL A 221 -17.46 2.98 10.96
C VAL A 221 -17.22 4.47 10.92
N ARG A 222 -16.70 4.94 9.79
CA ARG A 222 -16.58 6.36 9.48
C ARG A 222 -17.58 6.71 8.39
N LYS A 223 -18.12 7.91 8.43
CA LYS A 223 -18.91 8.43 7.31
C LYS A 223 -17.96 8.77 6.18
N ALA A 224 -18.23 8.28 4.97
CA ALA A 224 -17.51 8.74 3.78
C ALA A 224 -17.76 10.24 3.56
N ASP A 225 -16.80 10.92 2.95
CA ASP A 225 -16.98 12.32 2.61
C ASP A 225 -18.10 12.46 1.57
N GLN A 226 -18.92 13.52 1.73
CA GLN A 226 -20.06 13.81 0.86
C GLN A 226 -19.95 15.20 0.22
N THR A 227 -18.85 15.92 0.42
CA THR A 227 -18.66 17.27 -0.10
C THR A 227 -18.13 17.18 -1.52
N PRO A 228 -18.89 17.57 -2.56
CA PRO A 228 -18.44 17.46 -3.93
C PRO A 228 -17.14 18.23 -4.17
N ARG A 229 -16.17 17.59 -4.81
CA ARG A 229 -14.87 18.15 -5.18
C ARG A 229 -14.54 17.78 -6.61
N ASN A 230 -14.01 18.74 -7.36
CA ASN A 230 -13.51 18.51 -8.70
C ASN A 230 -12.20 17.71 -8.66
N PHE A 231 -11.25 18.10 -7.81
CA PHE A 231 -9.96 17.46 -7.74
C PHE A 231 -9.36 17.50 -6.34
N LEU A 232 -8.89 16.33 -5.87
CA LEU A 232 -8.15 16.21 -4.62
C LEU A 232 -6.87 15.38 -4.78
N ILE A 233 -5.95 15.63 -3.87
CA ILE A 233 -4.66 14.94 -3.81
C ILE A 233 -4.58 14.15 -2.51
N CYS A 234 -4.37 12.84 -2.62
CA CYS A 234 -4.05 11.97 -1.50
C CYS A 234 -2.54 11.81 -1.39
N VAL A 235 -2.00 12.07 -0.20
CA VAL A 235 -0.59 11.84 0.12
C VAL A 235 -0.47 10.84 1.26
N SER A 236 0.07 9.68 0.92
CA SER A 236 0.26 8.54 1.81
C SER A 236 1.64 7.95 1.54
N ARG A 237 2.48 7.60 2.52
CA ARG A 237 2.41 7.73 3.98
C ARG A 237 3.41 8.80 4.39
N VAL A 238 3.01 9.79 5.20
CA VAL A 238 3.90 10.85 5.67
C VAL A 238 4.51 10.46 7.01
N PHE A 239 5.83 10.22 7.05
CA PHE A 239 6.55 9.81 8.26
C PHE A 239 7.89 10.51 8.40
N ALA A 240 8.26 10.79 9.65
CA ALA A 240 9.39 11.65 10.06
C ALA A 240 9.57 12.89 9.19
N PHE A 241 8.44 13.51 8.87
CA PHE A 241 8.41 14.64 7.97
C PHE A 241 8.98 15.89 8.63
N GLU A 242 9.89 16.54 7.90
CA GLU A 242 10.60 17.73 8.37
C GLU A 242 10.87 18.78 7.29
N LYS A 243 10.71 18.43 6.00
CA LYS A 243 10.86 19.36 4.87
C LYS A 243 9.63 20.25 4.72
N TRP A 244 9.46 21.17 5.65
CA TRP A 244 8.35 22.12 5.66
C TRP A 244 8.28 22.98 4.39
N GLN A 245 9.40 23.18 3.68
CA GLN A 245 9.44 23.89 2.41
C GLN A 245 8.61 23.19 1.32
N LEU A 246 8.64 21.86 1.26
CA LEU A 246 7.84 21.09 0.31
C LEU A 246 6.35 21.26 0.59
N LEU A 247 5.95 21.17 1.86
CA LEU A 247 4.56 21.40 2.27
C LEU A 247 4.10 22.80 1.91
N LEU A 248 4.86 23.82 2.32
CA LEU A 248 4.56 25.22 2.05
C LEU A 248 4.36 25.46 0.55
N THR A 249 5.27 24.97 -0.27
CA THR A 249 5.20 25.09 -1.73
C THR A 249 3.98 24.40 -2.29
N ALA A 250 3.77 23.13 -1.93
CA ALA A 250 2.65 22.35 -2.41
C ALA A 250 1.33 23.05 -2.08
N MET A 251 1.14 23.49 -0.83
CA MET A 251 -0.11 24.14 -0.42
C MET A 251 -0.36 25.46 -1.14
N GLU A 252 0.66 26.33 -1.28
CA GLU A 252 0.51 27.61 -1.97
C GLU A 252 0.25 27.44 -3.48
N VAL A 253 0.96 26.52 -4.14
CA VAL A 253 0.76 26.22 -5.57
C VAL A 253 -0.60 25.58 -5.80
N TYR A 254 -0.99 24.59 -5.00
CA TYR A 254 -2.27 23.91 -5.11
C TYR A 254 -3.45 24.85 -4.83
N LYS A 255 -3.29 25.82 -3.91
CA LYS A 255 -4.26 26.89 -3.71
C LYS A 255 -4.47 27.72 -4.97
N SER A 256 -3.39 28.10 -5.66
CA SER A 256 -3.50 28.86 -6.91
C SER A 256 -4.00 28.04 -8.10
N MET A 257 -3.73 26.73 -8.12
CA MET A 257 -4.12 25.84 -9.23
C MET A 257 -5.50 25.19 -9.03
N GLY A 258 -6.29 25.69 -8.08
CA GLY A 258 -7.67 25.24 -7.86
C GLY A 258 -7.79 23.79 -7.37
N VAL A 259 -6.82 23.31 -6.58
CA VAL A 259 -6.98 22.02 -5.88
C VAL A 259 -7.93 22.22 -4.70
N ASP A 260 -8.97 21.39 -4.62
CA ASP A 260 -10.02 21.53 -3.61
C ASP A 260 -9.53 21.09 -2.22
N LEU A 261 -8.78 19.99 -2.17
CA LEU A 261 -8.29 19.42 -0.91
C LEU A 261 -7.01 18.60 -1.10
N VAL A 262 -6.07 18.77 -0.17
CA VAL A 262 -4.93 17.87 0.02
C VAL A 262 -5.13 17.04 1.27
N VAL A 263 -5.07 15.71 1.17
CA VAL A 263 -5.26 14.80 2.29
C VAL A 263 -3.92 14.20 2.69
N LEU A 264 -3.45 14.46 3.92
CA LEU A 264 -2.19 13.94 4.42
C LEU A 264 -2.41 12.83 5.46
N HIS A 265 -1.93 11.63 5.17
CA HIS A 265 -1.86 10.54 6.16
C HIS A 265 -0.56 10.62 6.96
N ILE A 266 -0.62 11.23 8.14
CA ILE A 266 0.57 11.52 8.96
C ILE A 266 0.75 10.44 10.02
N VAL A 267 1.92 9.80 10.00
CA VAL A 267 2.38 8.89 11.05
C VAL A 267 3.38 9.56 11.97
N SER A 268 4.27 10.37 11.43
CA SER A 268 5.14 11.21 12.26
C SER A 268 5.65 12.42 11.50
N ALA A 269 5.80 13.52 12.22
CA ALA A 269 6.42 14.76 11.75
C ALA A 269 7.11 15.46 12.91
N LEU A 270 8.10 16.31 12.62
CA LEU A 270 8.60 17.25 13.63
C LEU A 270 7.44 18.07 14.17
N SER A 271 7.34 18.23 15.50
CA SER A 271 6.21 18.95 16.11
C SER A 271 6.08 20.39 15.62
N ALA A 272 7.20 21.04 15.25
CA ALA A 272 7.18 22.36 14.64
C ALA A 272 6.51 22.36 13.26
N VAL A 273 6.84 21.38 12.41
CA VAL A 273 6.25 21.22 11.08
C VAL A 273 4.78 20.80 11.17
N PHE A 274 4.43 19.96 12.14
CA PHE A 274 3.03 19.60 12.40
C PHE A 274 2.15 20.81 12.74
N LYS A 275 2.69 21.85 13.39
CA LYS A 275 1.95 23.11 13.60
C LYS A 275 1.63 23.83 12.29
N LEU A 276 2.53 23.81 11.31
CA LEU A 276 2.26 24.37 9.99
C LEU A 276 1.20 23.57 9.25
N ILE A 277 1.26 22.24 9.31
CA ILE A 277 0.22 21.37 8.76
C ILE A 277 -1.15 21.72 9.36
N LYS A 278 -1.25 21.85 10.69
CA LYS A 278 -2.49 22.24 11.37
C LYS A 278 -2.96 23.65 11.02
N ALA A 279 -2.05 24.56 10.64
CA ALA A 279 -2.43 25.89 10.18
C ALA A 279 -3.14 25.80 8.81
N TYR A 280 -2.58 25.06 7.85
CA TYR A 280 -3.23 24.81 6.56
C TYR A 280 -4.54 24.01 6.67
N GLU A 281 -4.63 23.09 7.63
CA GLU A 281 -5.89 22.40 7.90
C GLU A 281 -6.96 23.37 8.43
N ALA A 282 -6.59 24.35 9.25
CA ALA A 282 -7.53 25.35 9.74
C ALA A 282 -8.04 26.31 8.64
N GLU A 283 -7.30 26.44 7.53
CA GLU A 283 -7.77 27.17 6.33
C GLU A 283 -8.73 26.35 5.46
N GLY A 284 -8.95 25.06 5.77
CA GLY A 284 -9.82 24.16 5.00
C GLY A 284 -9.21 23.64 3.69
N ARG A 285 -7.92 23.88 3.44
CA ARG A 285 -7.20 23.45 2.22
C ARG A 285 -6.54 22.09 2.35
N LEU A 286 -6.35 21.64 3.58
CA LEU A 286 -5.69 20.39 3.91
C LEU A 286 -6.54 19.61 4.90
N ALA A 287 -6.62 18.30 4.74
CA ALA A 287 -7.22 17.40 5.71
C ALA A 287 -6.12 16.50 6.29
N VAL A 288 -5.95 16.52 7.62
CA VAL A 288 -5.05 15.58 8.28
C VAL A 288 -5.82 14.30 8.58
N ARG A 289 -5.26 13.18 8.13
CA ARG A 289 -5.66 11.84 8.55
C ARG A 289 -4.56 11.24 9.41
N MET A 290 -4.96 10.55 10.47
CA MET A 290 -4.02 9.92 11.39
C MET A 290 -3.56 8.60 10.81
N GLY A 291 -2.39 8.58 10.17
CA GLY A 291 -1.85 7.35 9.61
C GLY A 291 -1.64 6.31 10.71
N PHE A 292 -2.19 5.13 10.53
CA PHE A 292 -2.12 4.06 11.52
C PHE A 292 -0.76 3.36 11.52
N LYS A 293 -0.48 2.64 12.61
CA LYS A 293 0.62 1.68 12.70
C LYS A 293 0.03 0.32 12.89
N LEU A 294 0.45 -0.64 12.08
CA LEU A 294 -0.03 -2.02 12.22
C LEU A 294 0.33 -2.57 13.62
N PRO A 295 -0.52 -3.44 14.19
CA PRO A 295 -0.31 -3.96 15.53
C PRO A 295 0.94 -4.86 15.55
N ILE A 296 1.90 -4.57 16.44
CA ILE A 296 2.99 -5.49 16.75
C ILE A 296 2.60 -6.21 18.03
N LEU A 297 2.31 -7.51 17.94
CA LEU A 297 1.83 -8.32 19.05
C LEU A 297 2.87 -9.38 19.41
N LYS A 298 2.99 -9.69 20.71
CA LYS A 298 3.95 -10.71 21.20
C LYS A 298 3.66 -12.09 20.61
N GLU A 299 2.42 -12.34 20.22
CA GLU A 299 1.94 -13.61 19.70
C GLU A 299 1.94 -13.66 18.16
N MET A 300 2.28 -12.56 17.49
CA MET A 300 2.59 -12.58 16.06
C MET A 300 4.04 -13.03 15.90
N ASN A 301 4.27 -14.03 15.04
CA ASN A 301 5.62 -14.48 14.72
C ASN A 301 6.30 -13.61 13.64
N PHE A 302 5.71 -12.46 13.31
CA PHE A 302 6.17 -11.52 12.29
C PHE A 302 5.78 -10.08 12.67
N ASP A 303 6.50 -9.08 12.13
CA ASP A 303 6.08 -7.67 12.17
C ASP A 303 5.23 -7.37 10.93
N PRO A 304 3.92 -7.05 11.06
CA PRO A 304 3.08 -6.77 9.90
C PRO A 304 3.58 -5.59 9.05
N GLU A 305 4.26 -4.59 9.61
CA GLU A 305 4.85 -3.49 8.83
C GLU A 305 6.05 -3.94 7.97
N LEU A 306 6.61 -5.13 8.24
CA LEU A 306 7.61 -5.80 7.40
C LEU A 306 6.98 -6.83 6.44
N GLN A 307 5.65 -6.99 6.45
CA GLN A 307 4.91 -7.92 5.61
C GLN A 307 3.94 -7.22 4.66
N ILE A 308 4.01 -5.89 4.58
CA ILE A 308 3.30 -5.05 3.62
C ILE A 308 4.23 -3.98 3.04
N GLU A 309 4.02 -3.67 1.77
CA GLU A 309 4.88 -2.74 1.04
C GLU A 309 4.88 -1.33 1.62
N TYR A 310 6.06 -0.71 1.57
CA TYR A 310 6.33 0.67 1.97
C TYR A 310 5.75 0.99 3.35
N SER A 311 5.78 0.00 4.25
CA SER A 311 5.22 0.08 5.59
C SER A 311 3.74 0.52 5.60
N GLY A 312 2.93 0.00 4.68
CA GLY A 312 1.48 0.25 4.63
C GLY A 312 1.09 1.54 3.91
N GLN A 313 1.98 2.08 3.05
CA GLN A 313 1.67 3.22 2.18
C GLN A 313 0.39 2.98 1.38
N LEU A 314 0.29 1.80 0.78
CA LEU A 314 -0.84 1.43 -0.07
C LEU A 314 -2.16 1.36 0.71
N ALA A 315 -2.13 0.85 1.94
CA ALA A 315 -3.33 0.76 2.78
C ALA A 315 -3.88 2.17 3.12
N MET A 316 -3.01 3.13 3.40
CA MET A 316 -3.41 4.53 3.63
C MET A 316 -3.84 5.25 2.34
N ALA A 317 -3.27 4.87 1.19
CA ALA A 317 -3.71 5.38 -0.10
C ALA A 317 -5.17 4.97 -0.38
N HIS A 318 -5.52 3.72 -0.09
CA HIS A 318 -6.90 3.23 -0.21
C HIS A 318 -7.82 3.81 0.85
N GLU A 319 -7.35 4.02 2.09
CA GLU A 319 -8.12 4.75 3.11
C GLU A 319 -8.55 6.13 2.59
N CYS A 320 -7.61 6.89 1.99
CA CYS A 320 -7.93 8.16 1.35
C CYS A 320 -8.90 8.01 0.17
N PHE A 321 -8.59 7.12 -0.78
CA PHE A 321 -9.37 6.96 -1.99
C PHE A 321 -10.83 6.62 -1.68
N TYR A 322 -11.06 5.66 -0.78
CA TYR A 322 -12.40 5.23 -0.41
C TYR A 322 -13.12 6.34 0.35
N GLU A 323 -12.47 7.03 1.30
CA GLU A 323 -13.11 8.14 2.02
C GLU A 323 -13.74 9.18 1.07
N PHE A 324 -13.09 9.49 -0.05
CA PHE A 324 -13.52 10.53 -0.99
C PHE A 324 -14.09 9.99 -2.32
N ARG A 325 -14.31 8.67 -2.45
CA ARG A 325 -14.65 8.04 -3.73
C ARG A 325 -15.92 8.60 -4.36
N GLU A 326 -16.97 8.83 -3.55
CA GLU A 326 -18.26 9.32 -4.05
C GLU A 326 -18.31 10.84 -4.19
N SER A 327 -17.40 11.55 -3.55
CA SER A 327 -17.43 13.01 -3.49
C SER A 327 -16.43 13.68 -4.43
N ALA A 328 -15.45 12.94 -4.95
CA ALA A 328 -14.42 13.47 -5.83
C ALA A 328 -14.62 13.06 -7.29
N LYS A 329 -14.54 14.02 -8.21
CA LYS A 329 -14.51 13.73 -9.65
C LYS A 329 -13.18 13.12 -10.09
N PHE A 330 -12.07 13.63 -9.52
CA PHE A 330 -10.73 13.15 -9.78
C PHE A 330 -9.91 13.06 -8.48
N ILE A 331 -9.08 12.03 -8.36
CA ILE A 331 -8.19 11.81 -7.22
C ILE A 331 -6.78 11.49 -7.74
N SER A 332 -5.74 12.18 -7.27
CA SER A 332 -4.36 11.79 -7.54
C SER A 332 -3.64 11.26 -6.30
N MET A 333 -2.78 10.25 -6.50
CA MET A 333 -1.89 9.71 -5.47
C MET A 333 -0.50 10.31 -5.67
N LEU A 334 -0.13 11.30 -4.87
CA LEU A 334 1.16 12.00 -5.00
C LEU A 334 1.99 11.87 -3.74
N ASP A 335 3.30 11.87 -3.90
CA ASP A 335 4.23 12.01 -2.79
C ASP A 335 4.38 13.50 -2.41
N LEU A 336 4.83 13.83 -1.18
CA LEU A 336 5.00 15.23 -0.77
C LEU A 336 6.09 15.97 -1.56
N ASP A 337 6.98 15.25 -2.24
CA ASP A 337 7.98 15.79 -3.15
C ASP A 337 7.52 15.76 -4.62
N ASP A 338 6.28 15.37 -4.91
CA ASP A 338 5.66 15.53 -6.22
C ASP A 338 4.76 16.77 -6.23
N LEU A 339 5.10 17.76 -7.06
CA LEU A 339 4.29 18.96 -7.27
C LEU A 339 3.58 18.87 -8.63
N LEU A 340 2.28 18.62 -8.62
CA LEU A 340 1.46 18.58 -9.83
C LEU A 340 1.11 19.99 -10.31
N VAL A 341 1.37 20.28 -11.58
CA VAL A 341 1.15 21.61 -12.18
C VAL A 341 0.50 21.51 -13.56
N THR A 342 -0.18 22.58 -13.97
CA THR A 342 -0.69 22.79 -15.34
C THR A 342 -0.21 24.14 -15.87
N THR A 343 0.29 24.17 -17.12
CA THR A 343 0.84 25.39 -17.76
C THR A 343 -0.14 26.08 -18.71
N GLN A 344 -1.10 25.34 -19.27
CA GLN A 344 -2.03 25.86 -20.28
C GLN A 344 -3.44 26.12 -19.74
N PHE A 345 -3.75 25.63 -18.54
CA PHE A 345 -5.08 25.72 -17.96
C PHE A 345 -5.08 26.59 -16.70
N THR A 346 -6.24 27.18 -16.40
CA THR A 346 -6.46 28.01 -15.20
C THR A 346 -6.41 27.22 -13.90
N SER A 347 -6.78 25.93 -13.95
CA SER A 347 -6.73 25.02 -12.81
C SER A 347 -6.43 23.59 -13.25
N ILE A 348 -5.97 22.76 -12.32
CA ILE A 348 -5.78 21.32 -12.59
C ILE A 348 -7.12 20.65 -12.92
N GLY A 349 -8.21 21.08 -12.28
CA GLY A 349 -9.56 20.61 -12.58
C GLY A 349 -9.97 20.88 -14.02
N ASP A 350 -9.67 22.08 -14.54
CA ASP A 350 -9.98 22.46 -15.92
C ASP A 350 -9.19 21.62 -16.94
N ALA A 351 -7.90 21.39 -16.68
CA ALA A 351 -7.06 20.51 -17.49
C ALA A 351 -7.65 19.09 -17.57
N LEU A 352 -8.05 18.52 -16.43
CA LEU A 352 -8.64 17.19 -16.36
C LEU A 352 -10.03 17.13 -17.02
N ASN A 353 -10.83 18.18 -16.89
CA ASN A 353 -12.11 18.28 -17.57
C ASN A 353 -11.95 18.34 -19.09
N ALA A 354 -10.99 19.12 -19.59
CA ALA A 354 -10.67 19.17 -21.01
C ALA A 354 -10.17 17.81 -21.53
N ALA A 355 -9.30 17.14 -20.77
CA ALA A 355 -8.85 15.78 -21.10
C ALA A 355 -10.02 14.78 -21.13
N LEU A 356 -10.99 14.92 -20.21
CA LEU A 356 -12.18 14.05 -20.17
C LEU A 356 -13.13 14.29 -21.34
N VAL A 357 -13.22 15.51 -21.88
CA VAL A 357 -13.98 15.78 -23.12
C VAL A 357 -13.37 15.02 -24.30
N GLN A 358 -12.04 14.98 -24.40
CA GLN A 358 -11.34 14.26 -25.46
C GLN A 358 -11.33 12.74 -25.24
N HIS A 359 -11.35 12.30 -23.98
CA HIS A 359 -11.25 10.90 -23.59
C HIS A 359 -12.31 10.51 -22.54
N PRO A 360 -13.62 10.55 -22.89
CA PRO A 360 -14.71 10.38 -21.92
C PRO A 360 -14.73 9.00 -21.24
N MET A 361 -14.19 7.99 -21.92
CA MET A 361 -14.15 6.61 -21.46
C MET A 361 -12.88 6.26 -20.67
N ALA A 362 -11.86 7.13 -20.61
CA ALA A 362 -10.60 6.82 -19.94
C ALA A 362 -10.84 6.61 -18.43
N PRO A 363 -10.52 5.46 -17.83
CA PRO A 363 -10.77 5.20 -16.41
C PRO A 363 -9.86 6.03 -15.49
N PHE A 364 -8.67 6.37 -15.98
CA PHE A 364 -7.69 7.21 -15.30
C PHE A 364 -6.68 7.76 -16.30
N PHE A 365 -5.89 8.71 -15.83
CA PHE A 365 -4.86 9.39 -16.60
C PHE A 365 -3.47 9.15 -16.00
N TYR A 366 -2.48 8.87 -16.84
CA TYR A 366 -1.08 8.94 -16.45
C TYR A 366 -0.54 10.35 -16.65
N VAL A 367 0.27 10.81 -15.70
CA VAL A 367 0.92 12.12 -15.73
C VAL A 367 2.44 11.96 -15.70
N ASN A 368 3.09 12.66 -16.62
CA ASN A 368 4.55 12.65 -16.76
C ASN A 368 5.26 13.32 -15.57
N LYS A 369 6.42 12.78 -15.21
CA LYS A 369 7.31 13.37 -14.20
C LYS A 369 8.55 14.02 -14.80
N LEU A 370 8.84 15.23 -14.35
CA LEU A 370 10.08 15.94 -14.58
C LEU A 370 10.99 15.85 -13.35
N GLU A 371 12.23 15.43 -13.55
CA GLU A 371 13.27 15.56 -12.52
C GLU A 371 13.45 17.05 -12.19
N SER A 372 13.20 17.40 -10.93
CA SER A 372 13.21 18.76 -10.46
C SER A 372 13.99 18.87 -9.14
N GLY A 373 14.48 20.06 -8.83
CA GLY A 373 15.14 20.29 -7.57
C GLY A 373 15.05 21.73 -7.11
N ILE A 374 15.23 21.91 -5.81
CA ILE A 374 15.17 23.22 -5.16
C ILE A 374 16.60 23.70 -4.97
N LEU A 375 16.96 24.79 -5.62
CA LEU A 375 18.22 25.51 -5.44
C LEU A 375 18.27 26.04 -4.01
N LEU A 376 19.32 25.70 -3.27
CA LEU A 376 19.53 26.28 -1.94
C LEU A 376 20.23 27.65 -2.08
N PRO A 377 19.69 28.74 -1.51
CA PRO A 377 20.39 30.02 -1.50
C PRO A 377 21.73 29.88 -0.78
N ARG A 378 22.83 30.34 -1.39
CA ARG A 378 24.11 30.50 -0.69
C ARG A 378 23.91 31.52 0.44
N HIS A 379 23.91 31.04 1.68
CA HIS A 379 24.07 31.84 2.90
C HIS A 379 23.01 32.91 3.26
N LYS A 380 21.89 33.05 2.54
CA LYS A 380 20.80 33.95 2.98
C LYS A 380 19.63 33.18 3.55
N GLN A 381 19.27 33.51 4.80
CA GLN A 381 17.99 33.12 5.40
C GLN A 381 16.88 33.62 4.47
N MET A 382 16.06 32.70 3.97
CA MET A 382 14.92 33.06 3.14
C MET A 382 13.87 33.70 4.05
N SER A 383 13.67 35.01 3.89
CA SER A 383 12.64 35.76 4.60
C SER A 383 11.27 35.17 4.26
N SER A 384 10.46 34.91 5.27
CA SER A 384 9.08 34.45 5.14
C SER A 384 8.22 35.37 4.26
N ARG A 385 8.51 36.69 4.26
CA ARG A 385 7.78 37.70 3.46
C ARG A 385 8.01 37.59 1.96
N ASN A 386 9.14 37.03 1.52
CA ASN A 386 9.46 36.85 0.10
C ASN A 386 9.64 35.37 -0.26
N PHE A 387 9.14 34.45 0.57
CA PHE A 387 9.39 33.02 0.42
C PHE A 387 8.94 32.55 -0.96
N MET A 388 7.70 32.82 -1.39
CA MET A 388 7.18 32.30 -2.66
C MET A 388 7.80 32.93 -3.90
N HIS A 389 8.04 34.25 -3.90
CA HIS A 389 8.74 34.91 -5.01
C HIS A 389 10.14 34.30 -5.21
N ASN A 390 10.87 34.10 -4.10
CA ASN A 390 12.17 33.43 -4.17
C ASN A 390 12.01 31.95 -4.52
N PHE A 391 11.03 31.24 -3.96
CA PHE A 391 10.92 29.79 -4.09
C PHE A 391 10.63 29.31 -5.52
N ARG A 392 9.88 30.09 -6.32
CA ARG A 392 9.68 29.79 -7.76
C ARG A 392 10.99 29.83 -8.54
N GLU A 393 11.81 30.84 -8.27
CA GLU A 393 13.14 31.01 -8.86
C GLU A 393 14.12 29.89 -8.44
N LEU A 394 13.80 29.18 -7.36
CA LEU A 394 14.62 28.07 -6.85
C LEU A 394 14.24 26.72 -7.43
N ILE A 395 13.10 26.55 -8.11
CA ILE A 395 12.77 25.26 -8.73
C ILE A 395 13.34 25.22 -10.14
N PHE A 396 14.28 24.31 -10.34
CA PHE A 396 14.83 24.01 -11.64
C PHE A 396 14.42 22.62 -12.09
N THR A 397 14.14 22.49 -13.38
CA THR A 397 13.87 21.21 -14.04
C THR A 397 15.04 20.78 -14.91
N LYS A 398 15.19 19.46 -15.09
CA LYS A 398 16.29 18.86 -15.85
C LYS A 398 15.82 18.06 -17.07
N LYS A 399 15.25 16.88 -16.84
CA LYS A 399 14.83 15.96 -17.88
C LYS A 399 13.57 15.22 -17.46
N PHE A 400 12.81 14.75 -18.44
CA PHE A 400 11.77 13.76 -18.21
C PHE A 400 12.40 12.48 -17.66
N TYR A 401 11.82 11.94 -16.60
CA TYR A 401 12.14 10.60 -16.12
C TYR A 401 10.84 9.81 -16.10
N ASN A 402 10.84 8.67 -16.80
CA ASN A 402 9.62 7.92 -17.04
C ASN A 402 9.21 7.12 -15.79
N SER A 403 8.49 7.78 -14.88
CA SER A 403 7.88 7.21 -13.68
C SER A 403 6.56 7.92 -13.46
N GLU A 404 5.56 7.46 -14.20
CA GLU A 404 4.24 8.06 -14.22
C GLU A 404 3.56 7.97 -12.84
N LYS A 405 2.64 8.90 -12.59
CA LYS A 405 1.65 8.82 -11.50
C LYS A 405 0.25 8.90 -12.09
N LEU A 406 -0.71 8.52 -11.27
CA LEU A 406 -2.10 8.38 -11.67
C LEU A 406 -2.94 9.58 -11.23
N VAL A 407 -3.85 10.01 -12.11
CA VAL A 407 -5.06 10.74 -11.75
C VAL A 407 -6.25 9.83 -12.03
N LEU A 408 -6.84 9.32 -10.96
CA LEU A 408 -7.92 8.34 -10.95
C LEU A 408 -9.28 9.03 -11.14
N ARG A 409 -10.21 8.36 -11.85
CA ARG A 409 -11.64 8.69 -11.81
C ARG A 409 -12.34 7.71 -10.87
N PRO A 410 -12.70 8.12 -9.64
CA PRO A 410 -13.08 7.18 -8.60
C PRO A 410 -14.20 6.19 -8.94
N PRO A 411 -15.28 6.56 -9.66
CA PRO A 411 -16.34 5.62 -10.03
C PRO A 411 -15.87 4.45 -10.93
N GLN A 412 -14.76 4.63 -11.63
CA GLN A 412 -14.19 3.65 -12.57
C GLN A 412 -13.13 2.77 -11.91
N ILE A 413 -12.67 3.09 -10.70
CA ILE A 413 -11.56 2.39 -10.05
C ILE A 413 -12.08 1.51 -8.92
N ASP A 414 -11.62 0.26 -8.91
CA ASP A 414 -11.90 -0.69 -7.84
C ASP A 414 -10.70 -0.78 -6.89
N ALA A 415 -9.48 -0.82 -7.43
CA ALA A 415 -8.27 -0.71 -6.63
C ALA A 415 -7.07 -0.21 -7.47
N PHE A 416 -6.00 0.23 -6.83
CA PHE A 416 -4.79 0.69 -7.54
C PHE A 416 -3.52 0.43 -6.73
N TRP A 417 -2.39 0.29 -7.42
CA TRP A 417 -1.06 0.50 -6.84
C TRP A 417 -0.68 1.98 -6.97
N VAL A 418 0.27 2.45 -6.17
CA VAL A 418 0.67 3.87 -6.11
C VAL A 418 1.14 4.48 -7.44
N HIS A 419 1.53 3.66 -8.44
CA HIS A 419 1.87 4.14 -9.79
C HIS A 419 1.11 3.47 -10.93
N LEU A 420 0.30 2.43 -10.69
CA LEU A 420 -0.45 1.74 -11.75
C LEU A 420 -1.75 1.16 -11.22
N THR A 421 -2.71 0.90 -12.09
CA THR A 421 -3.86 0.06 -11.75
C THR A 421 -4.19 -0.92 -12.87
N ARG A 422 -4.60 -2.12 -12.47
CA ARG A 422 -5.18 -3.16 -13.33
C ARG A 422 -6.63 -3.48 -12.95
N HIS A 423 -7.19 -2.77 -11.96
CA HIS A 423 -8.48 -3.04 -11.34
C HIS A 423 -9.38 -1.82 -11.51
N TYR A 424 -9.96 -1.72 -12.69
CA TYR A 424 -10.89 -0.67 -13.09
C TYR A 424 -12.00 -1.27 -13.93
N LYS A 425 -13.13 -0.58 -13.97
CA LYS A 425 -14.35 -1.01 -14.66
C LYS A 425 -14.23 -0.81 -16.17
N GLY A 426 -14.83 -1.72 -16.93
CA GLY A 426 -14.89 -1.65 -18.38
C GLY A 426 -13.64 -2.18 -19.09
N LYS A 427 -13.53 -1.89 -20.39
CA LYS A 427 -12.41 -2.34 -21.25
C LYS A 427 -11.57 -1.19 -21.80
N ASP A 428 -11.96 0.05 -21.50
CA ASP A 428 -11.31 1.24 -22.03
C ASP A 428 -9.93 1.44 -21.41
N LYS A 429 -8.98 1.82 -22.27
CA LYS A 429 -7.58 1.95 -21.85
C LYS A 429 -7.35 3.28 -21.12
N PRO A 430 -6.43 3.31 -20.15
CA PRO A 430 -5.96 4.56 -19.59
C PRO A 430 -5.25 5.41 -20.64
N VAL A 431 -5.23 6.72 -20.40
CA VAL A 431 -4.63 7.70 -21.31
C VAL A 431 -3.41 8.33 -20.67
N GLN A 432 -2.30 8.35 -21.41
CA GLN A 432 -1.14 9.17 -21.08
C GLN A 432 -1.43 10.62 -21.48
N LEU A 433 -1.48 11.52 -20.50
CA LEU A 433 -1.65 12.94 -20.78
C LEU A 433 -0.36 13.55 -21.33
N SER A 434 -0.51 14.44 -22.30
CA SER A 434 0.59 15.30 -22.73
C SER A 434 0.94 16.31 -21.62
N THR A 435 2.17 16.81 -21.67
CA THR A 435 2.68 17.79 -20.70
C THR A 435 1.97 19.14 -20.75
N ASP A 436 1.24 19.40 -21.84
CA ASP A 436 0.40 20.58 -22.04
C ASP A 436 -0.82 20.59 -21.09
N TYR A 437 -1.31 19.41 -20.72
CA TYR A 437 -2.36 19.27 -19.70
C TYR A 437 -1.77 19.39 -18.31
N LEU A 438 -0.92 18.42 -17.95
CA LEU A 438 -0.43 18.24 -16.60
C LEU A 438 1.00 17.72 -16.61
N THR A 439 1.79 18.21 -15.66
CA THR A 439 3.16 17.75 -15.42
C THR A 439 3.41 17.68 -13.92
N ILE A 440 4.16 16.67 -13.47
CA ILE A 440 4.61 16.57 -12.09
C ILE A 440 6.07 16.99 -12.00
N LEU A 441 6.37 17.92 -11.10
CA LEU A 441 7.74 18.30 -10.74
C LEU A 441 8.17 17.48 -9.53
N HIS A 442 9.11 16.56 -9.74
CA HIS A 442 9.61 15.69 -8.68
C HIS A 442 10.77 16.36 -7.92
N LEU A 443 10.45 17.07 -6.83
CA LEU A 443 11.32 17.90 -6.00
C LEU A 443 12.18 17.10 -5.00
N SER A 444 12.78 15.99 -5.45
CA SER A 444 13.53 15.08 -4.57
C SER A 444 14.99 15.47 -4.34
N LYS A 445 15.45 16.59 -4.92
CA LYS A 445 16.85 17.05 -4.82
C LYS A 445 16.94 18.48 -4.31
N ASP A 446 17.86 18.69 -3.37
CA ASP A 446 18.41 20.02 -3.10
C ASP A 446 19.57 20.22 -4.10
N ILE A 447 19.55 21.33 -4.84
CA ILE A 447 20.58 21.66 -5.83
C ILE A 447 21.53 22.68 -5.19
N GLU A 448 22.82 22.33 -5.13
CA GLU A 448 23.84 23.30 -4.75
C GLU A 448 24.10 24.27 -5.92
N ALA A 449 24.36 25.54 -5.62
CA ALA A 449 24.53 26.58 -6.65
C ALA A 449 25.74 26.36 -7.59
N ASN A 450 26.69 25.51 -7.23
CA ASN A 450 27.81 25.07 -8.09
C ASN A 450 27.46 23.83 -8.95
N SER A 451 26.28 23.24 -8.76
CA SER A 451 25.85 21.93 -9.28
C SER A 451 24.62 22.02 -10.19
N THR A 452 24.38 23.19 -10.81
CA THR A 452 23.24 23.45 -11.71
C THR A 452 23.42 22.85 -13.11
N LYS A 453 24.53 22.16 -13.40
CA LYS A 453 24.83 21.62 -14.73
C LYS A 453 23.75 20.63 -15.19
N GLY A 454 22.93 21.05 -16.15
CA GLY A 454 21.79 20.30 -16.70
C GLY A 454 20.44 20.62 -16.06
N TYR A 455 20.34 21.59 -15.17
CA TYR A 455 19.10 22.15 -14.63
C TYR A 455 18.91 23.54 -15.24
N ASN A 456 18.03 23.67 -16.24
CA ASN A 456 18.01 24.84 -17.10
C ASN A 456 16.66 25.58 -17.11
N ASP A 457 15.54 24.86 -16.99
CA ASP A 457 14.23 25.50 -17.13
C ASP A 457 13.64 25.85 -15.77
N LYS A 458 13.21 27.11 -15.65
CA LYS A 458 12.42 27.60 -14.53
C LYS A 458 10.95 27.49 -14.88
N LEU A 459 10.43 26.26 -14.94
CA LEU A 459 9.03 26.05 -15.34
C LEU A 459 8.09 26.92 -14.49
N LEU A 460 8.38 27.04 -13.18
CA LEU A 460 7.60 27.83 -12.24
C LEU A 460 7.52 29.35 -12.53
N THR A 461 8.42 29.92 -13.33
CA THR A 461 8.36 31.35 -13.73
C THR A 461 7.47 31.58 -14.94
N GLN A 462 7.18 30.55 -15.74
CA GLN A 462 6.26 30.65 -16.87
C GLN A 462 4.80 30.88 -16.41
N PHE A 463 4.51 30.60 -15.14
CA PHE A 463 3.16 30.74 -14.58
C PHE A 463 2.90 32.15 -13.98
N ASP A 464 3.79 33.13 -14.13
CA ASP A 464 3.63 34.46 -13.51
C ASP A 464 2.34 35.21 -13.95
N GLY A 465 1.83 34.93 -15.16
CA GLY A 465 0.55 35.46 -15.62
C GLY A 465 -0.69 34.80 -15.00
N GLN A 466 -0.59 33.55 -14.55
CA GLN A 466 -1.71 32.75 -14.00
C GLN A 466 -1.69 32.69 -12.47
N LEU A 467 -0.52 32.69 -11.85
CA LEU A 467 -0.37 32.63 -10.40
C LEU A 467 -0.78 33.95 -9.71
N GLY A 468 -0.98 35.04 -10.45
CA GLY A 468 -1.22 36.37 -9.89
C GLY A 468 0.04 36.95 -9.25
N ASN A 469 0.03 38.27 -9.01
CA ASN A 469 1.15 38.97 -8.37
C ASN A 469 1.55 38.23 -7.09
N GLY A 470 2.80 37.78 -7.02
CA GLY A 470 3.35 36.93 -5.97
C GLY A 470 3.20 37.47 -4.53
N SER A 471 2.74 38.71 -4.37
CA SER A 471 2.42 39.37 -3.10
C SER A 471 1.15 38.85 -2.41
N ALA A 472 0.29 38.09 -3.08
CA ALA A 472 -0.91 37.51 -2.48
C ALA A 472 -0.70 36.11 -1.86
N PHE A 473 0.42 35.45 -2.19
CA PHE A 473 0.80 34.18 -1.59
C PHE A 473 1.30 34.44 -0.18
N LEU A 474 0.75 33.72 0.80
CA LEU A 474 1.01 33.96 2.23
C LEU A 474 0.59 35.34 2.75
N ASN A 475 -0.65 35.74 2.51
CA ASN A 475 -1.22 36.91 3.23
C ASN A 475 -1.60 36.58 4.70
N ASP A 476 -1.43 35.34 5.15
CA ASP A 476 -1.72 34.95 6.53
C ASP A 476 -0.53 35.24 7.46
N SER A 477 -0.69 36.29 8.27
CA SER A 477 0.24 36.67 9.33
C SER A 477 0.54 35.54 10.33
N LYS A 478 -0.33 34.55 10.48
CA LYS A 478 -0.17 33.39 11.37
C LYS A 478 0.79 32.35 10.79
N ILE A 479 0.66 32.00 9.51
CA ILE A 479 1.56 31.06 8.83
C ILE A 479 2.98 31.62 8.78
N ILE A 480 3.14 32.91 8.46
CA ILE A 480 4.45 33.60 8.46
C ILE A 480 5.16 33.44 9.81
N LYS A 481 4.47 33.70 10.93
CA LYS A 481 5.01 33.55 12.29
C LYS A 481 5.43 32.11 12.61
N ILE A 482 4.75 31.11 12.03
CA ILE A 482 5.11 29.69 12.20
C ILE A 482 6.38 29.37 11.39
N ILE A 483 6.48 29.87 10.16
CA ILE A 483 7.63 29.67 9.27
C ILE A 483 8.91 30.23 9.89
N ASP A 484 8.86 31.42 10.49
CA ASP A 484 10.03 32.07 11.12
C ASP A 484 10.68 31.21 12.23
N ARG A 485 9.93 30.26 12.79
CA ARG A 485 10.37 29.37 13.88
C ARG A 485 10.73 27.97 13.40
N MET A 486 10.79 27.74 12.08
CA MET A 486 11.04 26.42 11.54
C MET A 486 12.47 25.93 11.77
N PRO A 487 12.68 24.61 11.89
CA PRO A 487 14.02 24.03 11.96
C PRO A 487 14.85 24.39 10.72
N LYS A 488 16.08 24.85 10.96
CA LYS A 488 17.05 25.21 9.92
C LYS A 488 17.91 24.04 9.44
N ARG A 489 17.82 22.89 10.12
CA ARG A 489 18.55 21.66 9.78
C ARG A 489 17.58 20.51 9.63
N PHE A 490 17.94 19.59 8.74
CA PHE A 490 17.23 18.34 8.49
C PHE A 490 17.89 17.22 9.31
N TYR A 491 17.08 16.43 10.02
CA TYR A 491 17.51 15.32 10.87
C TYR A 491 17.28 13.95 10.22
N TYR A 492 16.26 13.84 9.38
CA TYR A 492 15.75 12.58 8.83
C TYR A 492 15.83 12.51 7.31
N PHE A 493 15.69 13.63 6.61
CA PHE A 493 15.52 13.68 5.16
C PHE A 493 16.62 12.96 4.40
N GLY A 494 17.89 13.19 4.74
CA GLY A 494 19.02 12.52 4.09
C GLY A 494 18.98 11.00 4.25
N ALA A 495 18.65 10.52 5.46
CA ALA A 495 18.55 9.10 5.76
C ALA A 495 17.34 8.44 5.07
N ILE A 496 16.18 9.10 5.07
CA ILE A 496 14.98 8.61 4.37
C ILE A 496 15.21 8.55 2.86
N ARG A 497 15.86 9.56 2.28
CA ARG A 497 16.21 9.58 0.85
C ARG A 497 17.17 8.46 0.49
N HIS A 498 18.19 8.21 1.31
CA HIS A 498 19.10 7.08 1.14
C HIS A 498 18.36 5.74 1.22
N CYS A 499 17.49 5.59 2.23
CA CYS A 499 16.63 4.43 2.40
C CYS A 499 15.72 4.17 1.19
N SER A 500 15.05 5.21 0.66
CA SER A 500 14.18 5.06 -0.51
C SER A 500 14.95 4.58 -1.75
N ARG A 501 16.19 5.06 -1.95
CA ARG A 501 17.05 4.56 -3.04
C ARG A 501 17.44 3.10 -2.84
N PHE A 502 17.76 2.71 -1.60
CA PHE A 502 18.06 1.32 -1.27
C PHE A 502 16.87 0.40 -1.56
N ILE A 503 15.66 0.79 -1.14
CA ILE A 503 14.43 0.05 -1.39
C ILE A 503 14.15 -0.07 -2.90
N ASN A 504 14.24 1.06 -3.63
CA ASN A 504 13.92 1.08 -5.07
C ASN A 504 14.95 0.36 -5.94
N ASN A 505 16.20 0.25 -5.46
CA ASN A 505 17.27 -0.47 -6.16
C ASN A 505 17.47 -1.89 -5.63
N TYR A 506 16.57 -2.39 -4.78
CA TYR A 506 16.71 -3.72 -4.21
C TYR A 506 16.66 -4.76 -5.35
N PRO A 507 17.70 -5.60 -5.51
CA PRO A 507 17.83 -6.46 -6.68
C PRO A 507 16.74 -7.54 -6.70
N ASN A 508 16.00 -7.61 -7.80
CA ASN A 508 15.03 -8.68 -8.06
C ASN A 508 15.70 -10.03 -8.40
N ASP A 509 17.02 -10.05 -8.60
CA ASP A 509 17.75 -11.15 -9.27
C ASP A 509 18.47 -12.14 -8.33
N ILE A 510 18.34 -12.04 -7.00
CA ILE A 510 18.92 -13.03 -6.09
C ILE A 510 17.96 -14.23 -6.00
N LEU A 511 18.05 -15.12 -6.99
CA LEU A 511 17.31 -16.38 -7.14
C LEU A 511 17.42 -17.39 -5.95
N THR A 512 18.10 -17.03 -4.87
CA THR A 512 18.40 -17.93 -3.75
C THR A 512 17.80 -17.47 -2.41
N ILE A 513 17.25 -16.26 -2.31
CA ILE A 513 16.63 -15.75 -1.07
C ILE A 513 15.33 -15.03 -1.46
N PRO A 514 14.16 -15.38 -0.89
CA PRO A 514 12.94 -14.59 -1.07
C PRO A 514 13.23 -13.13 -0.72
N SER A 515 13.04 -12.22 -1.66
CA SER A 515 13.22 -10.79 -1.41
C SER A 515 12.31 -10.38 -0.24
N PRO A 516 12.84 -9.75 0.83
CA PRO A 516 12.01 -9.28 1.92
C PRO A 516 11.02 -8.24 1.38
N CYS A 517 9.79 -8.27 1.90
CA CYS A 517 8.80 -7.25 1.56
C CYS A 517 9.37 -5.86 1.84
N LEU A 518 9.37 -5.01 0.80
CA LEU A 518 10.03 -3.72 0.81
C LEU A 518 9.37 -2.78 1.82
N SER A 519 10.11 -2.34 2.83
CA SER A 519 9.56 -1.55 3.94
C SER A 519 10.58 -0.56 4.50
N TYR A 520 10.11 0.66 4.85
CA TYR A 520 10.92 1.68 5.50
C TYR A 520 11.39 1.27 6.90
N LYS A 521 10.80 0.24 7.50
CA LYS A 521 11.26 -0.40 8.74
C LYS A 521 12.64 -1.06 8.59
N LEU A 522 13.04 -1.43 7.37
CA LEU A 522 14.38 -2.01 7.10
C LEU A 522 15.50 -0.98 7.26
N CYS A 523 15.17 0.30 7.32
CA CYS A 523 16.16 1.38 7.30
C CYS A 523 16.57 1.83 8.71
N ASP A 524 17.87 2.09 8.88
CA ASP A 524 18.38 2.75 10.08
C ASP A 524 18.16 4.25 9.98
N LEU A 525 17.32 4.79 10.87
CA LEU A 525 16.98 6.20 10.90
C LEU A 525 17.59 6.88 12.14
N PRO A 526 18.13 8.10 12.02
CA PRO A 526 18.84 8.78 13.10
C PRO A 526 18.01 8.93 14.38
N LYS A 527 18.65 8.71 15.54
CA LYS A 527 18.06 8.98 16.86
C LYS A 527 18.21 10.46 17.24
N ALA A 528 17.53 11.35 16.52
CA ALA A 528 17.56 12.77 16.81
C ALA A 528 16.82 13.11 18.12
N LYS A 529 17.43 13.92 18.98
CA LYS A 529 16.82 14.49 20.20
C LYS A 529 15.93 15.69 19.85
N VAL A 530 14.85 15.42 19.12
CA VAL A 530 13.89 16.42 18.64
C VAL A 530 12.48 16.04 19.04
N GLU A 531 11.63 17.06 19.24
CA GLU A 531 10.21 16.82 19.49
C GLU A 531 9.49 16.49 18.19
N CYS A 532 8.85 15.32 18.15
CA CYS A 532 7.99 14.90 17.06
C CYS A 532 6.57 14.65 17.54
N THR A 533 5.61 14.94 16.67
CA THR A 533 4.23 14.47 16.82
C THR A 533 4.12 13.16 16.04
N VAL A 534 3.72 12.09 16.73
CA VAL A 534 3.69 10.73 16.18
C VAL A 534 2.33 10.09 16.46
N THR A 535 1.89 9.18 15.59
CA THR A 535 0.66 8.42 15.83
C THR A 535 0.88 7.23 16.76
N LYS A 536 -0.16 6.93 17.54
CA LYS A 536 -0.32 5.70 18.33
C LYS A 536 -1.69 5.10 17.99
N SER A 537 -1.68 3.87 17.48
CA SER A 537 -2.89 3.13 17.11
C SER A 537 -3.28 2.15 18.22
N LYS A 538 -4.58 2.00 18.46
CA LYS A 538 -5.17 1.02 19.37
C LYS A 538 -6.11 0.12 18.58
N TYR A 539 -5.94 -1.18 18.75
CA TYR A 539 -6.75 -2.20 18.12
C TYR A 539 -7.61 -2.91 19.18
N TYR A 540 -8.83 -3.26 18.81
CA TYR A 540 -9.58 -4.31 19.46
C TYR A 540 -9.13 -5.64 18.86
N ARG A 541 -8.94 -6.64 19.72
CA ARG A 541 -8.48 -7.95 19.32
C ARG A 541 -9.50 -8.97 19.79
N SER A 542 -9.92 -9.81 18.85
CA SER A 542 -10.72 -11.00 19.09
C SER A 542 -10.03 -12.21 18.47
N THR A 543 -10.50 -13.39 18.85
CA THR A 543 -10.02 -14.66 18.31
C THR A 543 -11.24 -15.49 17.99
N ILE A 544 -11.25 -16.11 16.81
CA ILE A 544 -12.41 -16.89 16.37
C ILE A 544 -12.41 -18.23 17.11
N MET A 545 -13.50 -18.50 17.82
CA MET A 545 -13.69 -19.73 18.58
C MET A 545 -14.48 -20.74 17.73
N PRO A 546 -14.33 -22.05 17.99
CA PRO A 546 -13.45 -22.67 19.01
C PRO A 546 -12.00 -22.88 18.53
N THR A 547 -11.71 -22.71 17.24
CA THR A 547 -10.44 -23.13 16.63
C THR A 547 -9.24 -22.29 17.07
N LYS A 548 -9.46 -21.02 17.41
CA LYS A 548 -8.42 -20.02 17.74
C LYS A 548 -7.38 -19.79 16.62
N ILE A 549 -7.71 -20.17 15.39
CA ILE A 549 -6.80 -20.07 14.25
C ILE A 549 -6.71 -18.63 13.76
N TYR A 550 -7.84 -17.94 13.68
CA TYR A 550 -7.88 -16.55 13.23
C TYR A 550 -7.95 -15.59 14.40
N ARG A 551 -7.09 -14.57 14.36
CA ARG A 551 -7.16 -13.39 15.21
C ARG A 551 -7.59 -12.21 14.37
N VAL A 552 -8.60 -11.50 14.83
CA VAL A 552 -9.13 -10.32 14.14
C VAL A 552 -8.73 -9.08 14.92
N HIS A 553 -8.08 -8.15 14.24
CA HIS A 553 -7.59 -6.89 14.78
C HIS A 553 -8.35 -5.74 14.12
N VAL A 554 -9.26 -5.12 14.86
CA VAL A 554 -10.04 -3.97 14.37
C VAL A 554 -9.40 -2.69 14.89
N LEU A 555 -8.98 -1.79 14.00
CA LEU A 555 -8.46 -0.48 14.38
C LEU A 555 -9.56 0.32 15.07
N LYS A 556 -9.48 0.49 16.40
CA LYS A 556 -10.48 1.24 17.17
C LYS A 556 -10.24 2.75 17.13
N ARG A 557 -8.98 3.17 17.31
CA ARG A 557 -8.59 4.58 17.23
C ARG A 557 -7.11 4.76 16.98
N THR A 558 -6.78 5.87 16.32
CA THR A 558 -5.42 6.40 16.27
C THR A 558 -5.42 7.77 16.93
N ILE A 559 -4.37 8.11 17.66
CA ILE A 559 -4.18 9.42 18.29
C ILE A 559 -2.79 9.98 18.00
N PHE A 560 -2.67 11.30 17.94
CA PHE A 560 -1.38 11.98 17.95
C PHE A 560 -0.84 12.12 19.36
N VAL A 561 0.45 11.82 19.55
CA VAL A 561 1.19 12.04 20.80
C VAL A 561 2.49 12.76 20.51
N LYS A 562 2.87 13.68 21.40
CA LYS A 562 4.18 14.33 21.33
C LYS A 562 5.25 13.44 21.96
N ARG A 563 6.43 13.41 21.36
CA ARG A 563 7.57 12.64 21.84
C ARG A 563 8.86 13.41 21.67
N LYS A 564 9.65 13.53 22.75
CA LYS A 564 10.93 14.26 22.77
C LYS A 564 12.13 13.47 22.21
N GLY A 565 11.97 12.17 21.99
CA GLY A 565 13.02 11.25 21.53
C GLY A 565 13.01 10.98 20.02
N GLY A 566 12.52 11.92 19.21
CA GLY A 566 12.47 11.81 17.76
C GLY A 566 11.21 11.14 17.19
N CYS A 567 11.18 11.07 15.86
CA CYS A 567 10.00 10.69 15.07
C CYS A 567 9.82 9.16 14.90
N PHE A 568 10.80 8.37 15.35
CA PHE A 568 10.78 6.91 15.30
C PHE A 568 10.96 6.29 16.67
N ALA A 569 10.25 5.20 16.94
CA ALA A 569 10.53 4.35 18.09
C ALA A 569 11.58 3.31 17.66
N ARG A 570 12.70 3.21 18.38
CA ARG A 570 13.61 2.07 18.24
C ARG A 570 13.61 1.27 19.54
N LYS A 571 12.98 0.11 19.49
CA LYS A 571 13.42 -1.18 20.02
C LYS A 571 12.44 -2.22 19.47
N LEU A 572 12.74 -2.80 18.30
CA LEU A 572 12.43 -4.21 18.08
C LEU A 572 13.68 -4.93 18.56
N ILE A 573 13.62 -5.40 19.80
CA ILE A 573 14.49 -6.47 20.26
C ILE A 573 13.93 -7.69 19.55
N PHE A 574 14.71 -8.29 18.66
CA PHE A 574 14.46 -9.65 18.20
C PHE A 574 14.73 -10.61 19.36
#